data_AF-A0A452ZAW5-F1
#
_entry.id   AF-A0A452ZAW5-F1
#
_cell.length_a   1.000
_cell.length_b   1.000
_cell.length_c   1.000
_cell.angle_alpha   90.00
_cell.angle_beta   90.00
_cell.angle_gamma   90.00
#
_symmetry.space_group_name_H-M   'P 1'
#
loop_
_entity.id
_entity.type
_entity.pdbx_description
1 polymer ?
#
loop_
_entity_poly.entity_id
_entity_poly.type
_entity_poly.pdbx_seq_one_letter_code
_entity_poly.pdbx_strand_id
1 'polypeptide(L)'
;VCIYPSGDALLLLIPHQAVVQENEGWMYIAVPVIFYASERATRRVREKNYGVTVIKAAIYPGNVLSLYMKKPSSFKYKSGMYLFVKCPDVSPFEWHPFSITSAPGDDYLSVHIRTLGDWTTELRNLFGKACEEEVNSKKATLSRLETTVIAEGAEENTKFPKIFVDGPFGAPAQNYKKYDILFLIGLGIGATPFISILKDLLHNIKSNNEQQSMNDEEAGSSFKSNGPSRAYFYWVTREQGSFEWFKGVMNEVAECDTDNA
;
A
#
# COMPACT_ATOMS: atom_id res chain seq x y z
N VAL A 1 71.59 -21.63 20.15
CA VAL A 1 71.74 -20.38 19.38
C VAL A 1 70.40 -20.09 18.74
N CYS A 2 69.80 -18.97 19.16
CA CYS A 2 68.78 -18.09 18.58
C CYS A 2 67.87 -18.59 17.42
N ILE A 3 66.60 -18.23 17.22
CA ILE A 3 65.55 -17.36 17.81
C ILE A 3 64.30 -17.63 16.89
N TYR A 4 63.08 -17.80 17.43
CA TYR A 4 61.75 -17.69 16.74
C TYR A 4 61.47 -16.20 16.38
N PRO A 5 60.39 -15.70 15.71
CA PRO A 5 59.14 -16.31 15.20
C PRO A 5 58.53 -15.68 13.90
N SER A 6 57.32 -16.16 13.53
CA SER A 6 56.17 -15.42 12.94
C SER A 6 56.28 -14.92 11.49
N GLY A 7 55.27 -15.06 10.62
CA GLY A 7 53.89 -15.44 10.82
C GLY A 7 53.18 -15.63 9.47
N ASP A 8 51.90 -16.02 9.58
CA ASP A 8 50.86 -15.96 8.56
C ASP A 8 50.93 -16.99 7.42
N ALA A 9 50.45 -18.19 7.77
CA ALA A 9 49.62 -18.95 6.87
C ALA A 9 48.29 -18.19 6.65
N LEU A 10 48.17 -17.45 5.54
CA LEU A 10 46.89 -17.17 4.94
C LEU A 10 46.90 -17.55 3.47
N LEU A 11 46.04 -18.51 3.17
CA LEU A 11 45.64 -19.01 1.87
C LEU A 11 45.51 -17.88 0.82
N LEU A 12 46.50 -17.73 -0.05
CA LEU A 12 46.31 -17.17 -1.39
C LEU A 12 46.65 -18.27 -2.39
N LEU A 13 45.67 -19.16 -2.60
CA LEU A 13 45.56 -19.92 -3.85
C LEU A 13 45.26 -18.92 -4.96
N ILE A 14 46.28 -18.18 -5.41
CA ILE A 14 46.31 -17.66 -6.77
C ILE A 14 46.88 -18.81 -7.58
N PRO A 15 46.07 -19.57 -8.35
CA PRO A 15 46.65 -20.54 -9.25
C PRO A 15 47.45 -19.75 -10.29
N HIS A 16 48.77 -19.92 -10.20
CA HIS A 16 49.76 -19.57 -11.21
C HIS A 16 49.55 -20.50 -12.43
N GLN A 17 48.43 -20.33 -13.10
CA GLN A 17 48.17 -20.86 -14.42
C GLN A 17 47.32 -19.81 -15.12
N ALA A 18 48.01 -18.97 -15.88
CA ALA A 18 47.46 -18.26 -17.01
C ALA A 18 46.89 -19.30 -17.99
N VAL A 19 45.70 -19.81 -17.69
CA VAL A 19 44.82 -20.38 -18.69
C VAL A 19 44.40 -19.19 -19.52
N VAL A 20 44.83 -19.18 -20.78
CA VAL A 20 44.29 -18.31 -21.83
C VAL A 20 42.79 -18.60 -21.89
N GLN A 21 42.01 -17.87 -21.09
CA GLN A 21 40.57 -17.94 -21.12
C GLN A 21 40.18 -17.08 -22.32
N GLU A 22 39.71 -17.73 -23.38
CA GLU A 22 39.12 -17.03 -24.52
C GLU A 22 38.13 -15.98 -24.01
N ASN A 23 38.12 -14.84 -24.72
CA ASN A 23 37.50 -13.58 -24.36
C ASN A 23 35.95 -13.68 -24.36
N GLU A 24 35.38 -14.59 -23.56
CA GLU A 24 33.95 -14.93 -23.51
C GLU A 24 33.30 -14.53 -22.17
N GLY A 25 34.09 -14.14 -21.17
CA GLY A 25 33.58 -13.68 -19.87
C GLY A 25 32.67 -12.45 -19.97
N TRP A 26 32.89 -11.59 -20.97
CA TRP A 26 32.04 -10.41 -21.20
C TRP A 26 30.60 -10.79 -21.55
N MET A 27 30.36 -11.93 -22.19
CA MET A 27 29.01 -12.36 -22.59
C MET A 27 28.14 -12.67 -21.37
N TYR A 28 28.71 -13.32 -20.35
CA TYR A 28 28.02 -13.65 -19.09
C TYR A 28 27.67 -12.42 -18.25
N ILE A 29 28.32 -11.28 -18.48
CA ILE A 29 28.01 -9.99 -17.82
C ILE A 29 27.10 -9.15 -18.72
N ALA A 30 27.41 -9.04 -20.00
CA ALA A 30 26.72 -8.18 -20.95
C ALA A 30 25.26 -8.59 -21.15
N VAL A 31 24.97 -9.89 -21.27
CA VAL A 31 23.60 -10.36 -21.49
C VAL A 31 22.69 -9.99 -20.29
N PRO A 32 23.01 -10.34 -19.03
CA PRO A 32 22.21 -9.89 -17.88
C PRO A 32 22.13 -8.36 -17.74
N VAL A 33 23.21 -7.62 -18.02
CA VAL A 33 23.22 -6.16 -17.95
C VAL A 33 22.30 -5.54 -19.00
N ILE A 34 22.28 -6.06 -20.23
CA ILE A 34 21.37 -5.58 -21.29
C ILE A 34 19.93 -5.89 -20.92
N PHE A 35 19.63 -7.11 -20.43
CA PHE A 35 18.29 -7.46 -19.96
C PHE A 35 17.84 -6.53 -18.82
N TYR A 36 18.69 -6.31 -17.83
CA TYR A 36 18.41 -5.39 -16.73
C TYR A 36 18.24 -3.94 -17.21
N ALA A 37 19.10 -3.45 -18.11
CA ALA A 37 19.01 -2.10 -18.66
C ALA A 37 17.72 -1.90 -19.46
N SER A 38 17.32 -2.90 -20.25
CA SER A 38 16.07 -2.88 -21.02
C SER A 38 14.84 -2.86 -20.11
N GLU A 39 14.85 -3.66 -19.03
CA GLU A 39 13.80 -3.69 -18.02
C GLU A 39 13.67 -2.32 -17.32
N ARG A 40 14.81 -1.76 -16.89
CA ARG A 40 14.86 -0.44 -16.23
C ARG A 40 14.47 0.71 -17.16
N ALA A 41 14.85 0.65 -18.45
CA ALA A 41 14.44 1.63 -19.44
C ALA A 41 12.93 1.56 -19.69
N THR A 42 12.38 0.36 -19.80
CA THR A 42 10.93 0.13 -19.96
C THR A 42 10.15 0.70 -18.77
N ARG A 43 10.63 0.50 -17.53
CA ARG A 43 10.01 1.14 -16.34
C ARG A 43 10.05 2.66 -16.40
N ARG A 44 11.20 3.26 -16.75
CA ARG A 44 11.33 4.73 -16.86
C ARG A 44 10.42 5.34 -17.92
N VAL A 45 10.18 4.64 -19.04
CA VAL A 45 9.25 5.11 -20.08
C VAL A 45 7.81 5.05 -19.57
N ARG A 46 7.44 3.98 -18.86
CA ARG A 46 6.09 3.81 -18.28
C ARG A 46 5.80 4.78 -17.13
N GLU A 47 6.83 5.20 -16.37
CA GLU A 47 6.72 6.16 -15.26
C GLU A 47 5.97 7.45 -15.61
N LYS A 48 6.05 7.93 -16.87
CA LYS A 48 5.33 9.13 -17.30
C LYS A 48 3.80 9.01 -17.17
N ASN A 49 3.27 7.79 -17.20
CA ASN A 49 1.83 7.53 -17.11
C ASN A 49 1.37 7.12 -15.70
N TYR A 50 2.28 7.09 -14.72
CA TYR A 50 2.04 6.59 -13.36
C TYR A 50 1.98 7.68 -12.28
N GLY A 51 2.13 8.95 -12.65
CA GLY A 51 2.02 10.06 -11.70
C GLY A 51 0.60 10.18 -11.15
N VAL A 52 0.46 10.19 -9.83
CA VAL A 52 -0.82 10.40 -9.14
C VAL A 52 -0.74 11.59 -8.20
N THR A 53 -1.82 12.34 -8.12
CA THR A 53 -1.94 13.47 -7.18
C THR A 53 -2.36 12.94 -5.81
N VAL A 54 -1.62 13.31 -4.76
CA VAL A 54 -2.02 13.04 -3.38
C VAL A 54 -3.11 14.04 -3.00
N ILE A 55 -4.28 13.53 -2.62
CA ILE A 55 -5.43 14.32 -2.17
C ILE A 55 -5.34 14.58 -0.67
N LYS A 56 -4.89 13.60 0.11
CA LYS A 56 -4.85 13.69 1.57
C LYS A 56 -3.76 12.79 2.12
N ALA A 57 -3.08 13.28 3.14
CA ALA A 57 -2.08 12.52 3.89
C ALA A 57 -2.41 12.61 5.38
N ALA A 58 -2.33 11.47 6.08
CA ALA A 58 -2.57 11.40 7.51
C ALA A 58 -1.48 10.58 8.19
N ILE A 59 -0.93 11.11 9.29
CA ILE A 59 0.04 10.42 10.14
C ILE A 59 -0.66 10.04 11.43
N TYR A 60 -0.77 8.75 11.68
CA TYR A 60 -1.43 8.19 12.85
C TYR A 60 -0.43 7.77 13.93
N PRO A 61 -0.86 7.72 15.21
CA PRO A 61 -0.10 7.11 16.29
C PRO A 61 0.22 5.65 15.95
N GLY A 62 1.38 5.14 16.37
CA GLY A 62 1.85 3.82 15.91
C GLY A 62 2.55 3.84 14.55
N ASN A 63 3.01 5.02 14.11
CA ASN A 63 3.93 5.17 12.99
C ASN A 63 3.37 4.65 11.65
N VAL A 64 2.09 4.97 11.39
CA VAL A 64 1.41 4.65 10.13
C VAL A 64 1.14 5.92 9.35
N LEU A 65 1.66 5.99 8.13
CA LEU A 65 1.35 7.01 7.13
C LEU A 65 0.22 6.50 6.23
N SER A 66 -0.85 7.26 6.11
CA SER A 66 -1.96 6.96 5.22
C SER A 66 -1.97 7.96 4.08
N LEU A 67 -1.92 7.46 2.85
CA LEU A 67 -1.92 8.27 1.64
C LEU A 67 -3.22 8.02 0.88
N TYR A 68 -3.90 9.10 0.54
CA TYR A 68 -5.09 9.13 -0.30
C TYR A 68 -4.72 9.84 -1.59
N MET A 69 -4.87 9.15 -2.70
CA MET A 69 -4.44 9.57 -4.03
C MET A 69 -5.63 9.58 -4.97
N LYS A 70 -5.59 10.48 -5.96
CA LYS A 70 -6.60 10.50 -7.02
C LYS A 70 -6.54 9.22 -7.81
N LYS A 71 -7.68 8.54 -7.93
CA LYS A 71 -7.80 7.32 -8.73
C LYS A 71 -7.75 7.69 -10.21
N PRO A 72 -6.81 7.13 -10.99
CA PRO A 72 -6.80 7.33 -12.44
C PRO A 72 -8.06 6.70 -13.05
N SER A 73 -8.66 7.34 -14.06
CA SER A 73 -9.92 6.89 -14.67
C SER A 73 -9.84 5.49 -15.30
N SER A 74 -8.66 5.09 -15.78
CA SER A 74 -8.40 3.75 -16.33
C SER A 74 -8.03 2.71 -15.27
N PHE A 75 -7.91 3.07 -13.99
CA PHE A 75 -7.41 2.19 -12.93
C PHE A 75 -8.53 1.34 -12.33
N LYS A 76 -8.69 0.11 -12.85
CA LYS A 76 -9.67 -0.87 -12.36
C LYS A 76 -8.98 -1.95 -11.53
N TYR A 77 -9.39 -2.13 -10.29
CA TYR A 77 -8.84 -3.13 -9.37
C TYR A 77 -9.94 -3.86 -8.60
N LYS A 78 -9.57 -4.95 -7.92
CA LYS A 78 -10.44 -5.73 -7.01
C LYS A 78 -9.94 -5.61 -5.58
N SER A 79 -10.84 -5.74 -4.61
CA SER A 79 -10.46 -5.69 -3.20
C SER A 79 -9.40 -6.72 -2.83
N GLY A 80 -8.49 -6.31 -1.95
CA GLY A 80 -7.34 -7.12 -1.54
C GLY A 80 -6.16 -7.12 -2.52
N MET A 81 -6.24 -6.40 -3.65
CA MET A 81 -5.09 -6.12 -4.52
C MET A 81 -4.07 -5.20 -3.84
N TYR A 82 -2.85 -5.22 -4.36
CA TYR A 82 -1.80 -4.29 -3.97
C TYR A 82 -1.29 -3.51 -5.18
N LEU A 83 -0.54 -2.44 -4.92
CA LEU A 83 0.13 -1.61 -5.92
C LEU A 83 1.55 -1.32 -5.46
N PHE A 84 2.41 -0.87 -6.37
CA PHE A 84 3.73 -0.36 -6.01
C PHE A 84 3.69 1.16 -5.95
N VAL A 85 4.31 1.71 -4.91
CA VAL A 85 4.48 3.15 -4.71
C VAL A 85 5.95 3.50 -4.89
N LYS A 86 6.20 4.60 -5.61
CA LYS A 86 7.50 5.24 -5.72
C LYS A 86 7.38 6.71 -5.35
N CYS A 87 8.35 7.19 -4.57
CA CYS A 87 8.51 8.60 -4.25
C CYS A 87 9.95 9.03 -4.65
N PRO A 88 10.12 9.78 -5.75
CA PRO A 88 11.45 10.19 -6.21
C PRO A 88 12.21 11.07 -5.22
N ASP A 89 11.48 11.79 -4.36
CA ASP A 89 12.05 12.63 -3.30
C ASP A 89 12.68 11.79 -2.17
N VAL A 90 12.31 10.50 -2.05
CA VAL A 90 12.96 9.51 -1.17
C VAL A 90 14.03 8.73 -1.93
N SER A 91 13.63 8.06 -3.02
CA SER A 91 14.53 7.26 -3.85
C SER A 91 14.07 7.25 -5.31
N PRO A 92 14.95 7.58 -6.27
CA PRO A 92 14.57 7.74 -7.68
C PRO A 92 14.32 6.41 -8.41
N PHE A 93 14.64 5.25 -7.81
CA PHE A 93 14.55 3.96 -8.51
C PHE A 93 13.83 2.87 -7.72
N GLU A 94 13.47 3.12 -6.46
CA GLU A 94 12.80 2.14 -5.61
C GLU A 94 11.29 2.19 -5.74
N TRP A 95 10.71 1.00 -5.75
CA TRP A 95 9.28 0.76 -5.80
C TRP A 95 8.94 -0.19 -4.66
N HIS A 96 8.02 0.21 -3.81
CA HIS A 96 7.64 -0.55 -2.62
C HIS A 96 6.18 -1.01 -2.70
N PRO A 97 5.87 -2.29 -2.44
CA PRO A 97 4.52 -2.81 -2.58
C PRO A 97 3.66 -2.49 -1.34
N PHE A 98 2.43 -2.04 -1.58
CA PHE A 98 1.44 -1.77 -0.53
C PHE A 98 0.05 -2.22 -0.94
N SER A 99 -0.66 -2.87 -0.02
CA SER A 99 -2.06 -3.25 -0.20
C SER A 99 -2.93 -2.01 -0.38
N ILE A 100 -3.83 -2.08 -1.37
CA ILE A 100 -4.85 -1.04 -1.56
C ILE A 100 -5.87 -1.20 -0.44
N THR A 101 -6.14 -0.13 0.30
CA THR A 101 -7.07 -0.12 1.44
C THR A 101 -8.44 0.47 1.10
N SER A 102 -8.56 1.21 0.01
CA SER A 102 -9.85 1.71 -0.52
C SER A 102 -10.63 0.58 -1.20
N ALA A 103 -11.95 0.68 -1.21
CA ALA A 103 -12.80 -0.23 -1.98
C ALA A 103 -12.75 0.11 -3.48
N PRO A 104 -12.91 -0.87 -4.39
CA PRO A 104 -13.00 -0.63 -5.84
C PRO A 104 -14.04 0.41 -6.24
N GLY A 105 -15.10 0.59 -5.44
CA GLY A 105 -16.12 1.61 -5.63
C GLY A 105 -15.73 3.03 -5.19
N ASP A 106 -14.63 3.21 -4.44
CA ASP A 106 -14.16 4.54 -4.03
C ASP A 106 -13.60 5.33 -5.22
N ASP A 107 -13.78 6.66 -5.19
CA ASP A 107 -13.23 7.60 -6.18
C ASP A 107 -11.74 7.95 -5.94
N TYR A 108 -11.16 7.38 -4.89
CA TYR A 108 -9.76 7.57 -4.51
C TYR A 108 -9.06 6.22 -4.34
N LEU A 109 -7.73 6.24 -4.40
CA LEU A 109 -6.88 5.13 -4.00
C LEU A 109 -6.27 5.44 -2.64
N SER A 110 -6.37 4.52 -1.69
CA SER A 110 -5.66 4.67 -0.41
C SER A 110 -4.72 3.52 -0.13
N VAL A 111 -3.61 3.86 0.54
CA VAL A 111 -2.65 2.90 1.11
C VAL A 111 -2.29 3.31 2.53
N HIS A 112 -2.05 2.33 3.39
CA HIS A 112 -1.61 2.53 4.76
C HIS A 112 -0.24 1.89 4.94
N ILE A 113 0.75 2.71 5.24
CA ILE A 113 2.17 2.39 5.23
C ILE A 113 2.70 2.50 6.65
N ARG A 114 3.07 1.37 7.25
CA ARG A 114 3.77 1.35 8.54
C ARG A 114 5.25 1.65 8.33
N THR A 115 5.84 2.51 9.15
CA THR A 115 7.28 2.79 9.04
C THR A 115 8.10 1.73 9.76
N LEU A 116 8.76 0.88 8.97
CA LEU A 116 9.58 -0.23 9.46
C LEU A 116 11.01 -0.21 8.91
N GLY A 117 11.22 0.47 7.78
CA GLY A 117 12.52 0.59 7.12
C GLY A 117 12.90 2.04 6.84
N ASP A 118 14.12 2.21 6.32
CA ASP A 118 14.70 3.47 5.87
C ASP A 118 13.77 4.21 4.90
N TRP A 119 13.36 3.56 3.80
CA TRP A 119 12.52 4.19 2.78
C TRP A 119 11.17 4.66 3.35
N THR A 120 10.51 3.81 4.15
CA THR A 120 9.21 4.16 4.75
C THR A 120 9.33 5.27 5.80
N THR A 121 10.47 5.34 6.49
CA THR A 121 10.74 6.37 7.52
C THR A 121 10.95 7.72 6.86
N GLU A 122 11.77 7.76 5.79
CA GLU A 122 11.97 8.97 5.01
C GLU A 122 10.67 9.44 4.33
N LEU A 123 9.89 8.51 3.78
CA LEU A 123 8.57 8.83 3.24
C LEU A 123 7.68 9.51 4.29
N ARG A 124 7.58 8.92 5.50
CA ARG A 124 6.81 9.52 6.61
C ARG A 124 7.34 10.89 6.99
N ASN A 125 8.66 11.09 7.03
CA ASN A 125 9.26 12.36 7.40
C ASN A 125 8.97 13.45 6.36
N LEU A 126 9.03 13.12 5.06
CA LEU A 126 8.68 14.05 3.98
C LEU A 126 7.20 14.48 4.05
N PHE A 127 6.30 13.51 4.20
CA PHE A 127 4.87 13.83 4.36
C PHE A 127 4.58 14.54 5.68
N GLY A 128 5.32 14.24 6.76
CA GLY A 128 5.21 14.93 8.03
C GLY A 128 5.52 16.42 7.91
N LYS A 129 6.61 16.77 7.23
CA LYS A 129 6.97 18.18 6.95
C LYS A 129 5.89 18.87 6.11
N ALA A 130 5.42 18.23 5.04
CA ALA A 130 4.36 18.78 4.20
C ALA A 130 3.05 19.00 4.99
N CYS A 131 2.69 18.06 5.86
CA CYS A 131 1.51 18.21 6.72
C CYS A 131 1.67 19.31 7.78
N GLU A 132 2.85 19.45 8.39
CA GLU A 132 3.14 20.50 9.37
C GLU A 132 3.13 21.89 8.73
N GLU A 133 3.67 22.03 7.53
CA GLU A 133 3.63 23.28 6.74
C GLU A 133 2.19 23.70 6.45
N GLU A 134 1.34 22.76 6.02
CA GLU A 134 -0.09 23.01 5.82
C GLU A 134 -0.81 23.43 7.11
N VAL A 135 -0.59 22.69 8.20
CA VAL A 135 -1.22 22.99 9.49
C VAL A 135 -0.76 24.35 10.01
N ASN A 136 0.52 24.70 9.87
CA ASN A 136 1.03 26.01 10.27
C ASN A 136 0.48 27.15 9.39
N SER A 137 0.26 26.90 8.09
CA SER A 137 -0.40 27.86 7.21
C SER A 137 -1.89 28.03 7.52
N LYS A 138 -2.58 26.97 7.96
CA LYS A 138 -4.02 26.96 8.32
C LYS A 138 -4.29 27.28 9.79
N LYS A 139 -3.27 27.31 10.66
CA LYS A 139 -3.32 27.62 12.11
C LYS A 139 -3.78 29.04 12.48
N ALA A 140 -4.26 29.84 11.53
CA ALA A 140 -5.11 30.99 11.83
C ALA A 140 -6.53 30.57 12.28
N THR A 141 -6.93 29.29 12.15
CA THR A 141 -8.27 28.85 12.57
C THR A 141 -8.31 27.37 13.01
N LEU A 142 -8.41 27.18 14.33
CA LEU A 142 -8.91 25.97 15.03
C LEU A 142 -8.02 24.73 15.26
N SER A 143 -8.49 23.98 16.25
CA SER A 143 -7.79 23.29 17.31
C SER A 143 -7.23 21.91 16.98
N ARG A 144 -6.00 21.70 17.43
CA ARG A 144 -5.23 20.46 17.51
C ARG A 144 -6.04 19.31 18.14
N LEU A 145 -6.59 18.41 17.32
CA LEU A 145 -7.00 17.10 17.82
C LEU A 145 -5.72 16.26 17.99
N GLU A 146 -5.47 15.85 19.22
CA GLU A 146 -4.17 15.35 19.64
C GLU A 146 -3.85 14.00 19.00
N THR A 147 -2.64 13.88 18.46
CA THR A 147 -1.93 12.68 17.98
C THR A 147 -2.08 12.27 16.51
N THR A 148 -3.11 12.70 15.76
CA THR A 148 -3.17 12.46 14.30
C THR A 148 -3.00 13.76 13.52
N VAL A 149 -1.99 13.82 12.64
CA VAL A 149 -1.77 14.99 11.76
C VAL A 149 -2.39 14.70 10.40
N ILE A 150 -3.38 15.49 10.01
CA ILE A 150 -4.10 15.35 8.73
C ILE A 150 -3.85 16.60 7.89
N ALA A 151 -3.43 16.40 6.66
CA ALA A 151 -3.36 17.45 5.65
C ALA A 151 -4.25 17.08 4.46
N GLU A 152 -5.01 18.06 3.99
CA GLU A 152 -5.95 17.91 2.88
C GLU A 152 -5.52 18.84 1.76
N GLY A 153 -5.21 18.24 0.61
CA GLY A 153 -4.67 18.90 -0.58
C GLY A 153 -5.71 19.67 -1.38
N ALA A 154 -6.67 20.29 -0.70
CA ALA A 154 -7.86 20.87 -1.30
C ALA A 154 -7.62 22.23 -2.00
N GLU A 155 -6.40 22.78 -2.00
CA GLU A 155 -6.09 24.03 -2.72
C GLU A 155 -4.72 23.97 -3.40
N GLU A 156 -4.59 24.69 -4.53
CA GLU A 156 -3.48 24.73 -5.49
C GLU A 156 -2.07 24.98 -4.90
N ASN A 157 -1.97 25.29 -3.60
CA ASN A 157 -0.73 25.57 -2.88
C ASN A 157 -0.22 24.42 -1.98
N THR A 158 -0.93 23.31 -1.89
CA THR A 158 -0.51 22.16 -1.08
C THR A 158 0.50 21.29 -1.83
N LYS A 159 1.79 21.48 -1.52
CA LYS A 159 2.89 20.84 -2.25
C LYS A 159 3.25 19.49 -1.62
N PHE A 160 2.35 18.52 -1.70
CA PHE A 160 2.71 17.14 -1.33
C PHE A 160 3.86 16.61 -2.22
N PRO A 161 4.73 15.74 -1.67
CA PRO A 161 5.75 15.03 -2.43
C PRO A 161 5.14 14.27 -3.61
N LYS A 162 5.91 14.14 -4.71
CA LYS A 162 5.43 13.44 -5.90
C LYS A 162 5.36 11.94 -5.65
N ILE A 163 4.22 11.35 -5.99
CA ILE A 163 3.98 9.91 -5.89
C ILE A 163 3.68 9.33 -7.26
N PHE A 164 4.30 8.18 -7.53
CA PHE A 164 4.05 7.35 -8.69
C PHE A 164 3.50 6.00 -8.25
N VAL A 165 2.50 5.50 -8.96
CA VAL A 165 1.80 4.26 -8.65
C VAL A 165 1.83 3.33 -9.87
N ASP A 166 2.31 2.10 -9.68
CA ASP A 166 2.22 1.03 -10.67
C ASP A 166 1.33 -0.10 -10.13
N GLY A 167 0.47 -0.64 -10.97
CA GLY A 167 -0.51 -1.66 -10.60
C GLY A 167 -1.82 -1.54 -11.37
N PRO A 168 -2.87 -2.23 -10.91
CA PRO A 168 -2.94 -3.06 -9.70
C PRO A 168 -2.34 -4.47 -9.91
N PHE A 169 -1.88 -5.09 -8.82
CA PHE A 169 -1.29 -6.43 -8.82
C PHE A 169 -2.16 -7.47 -8.10
N GLY A 170 -2.13 -8.69 -8.64
CA GLY A 170 -2.88 -9.86 -8.19
C GLY A 170 -2.52 -10.29 -6.77
N ALA A 171 -3.51 -10.67 -5.96
CA ALA A 171 -3.30 -11.20 -4.61
C ALA A 171 -4.30 -12.33 -4.32
N PRO A 172 -3.94 -13.33 -3.48
CA PRO A 172 -4.82 -14.46 -3.17
C PRO A 172 -6.16 -14.04 -2.55
N ALA A 173 -6.19 -12.94 -1.80
CA ALA A 173 -7.36 -12.46 -1.06
C ALA A 173 -8.54 -12.00 -1.95
N GLN A 174 -8.35 -11.86 -3.27
CA GLN A 174 -9.39 -11.36 -4.20
C GLN A 174 -10.59 -12.29 -4.39
N ASN A 175 -10.44 -13.57 -4.10
CA ASN A 175 -11.45 -14.58 -4.39
C ASN A 175 -12.49 -14.74 -3.25
N TYR A 176 -12.62 -13.76 -2.35
CA TYR A 176 -13.54 -13.82 -1.21
C TYR A 176 -15.01 -14.01 -1.62
N LYS A 177 -15.42 -13.53 -2.81
CA LYS A 177 -16.79 -13.68 -3.32
C LYS A 177 -17.19 -15.13 -3.64
N LYS A 178 -16.25 -16.07 -3.66
CA LYS A 178 -16.51 -17.50 -3.95
C LYS A 178 -16.98 -18.30 -2.73
N TYR A 179 -16.98 -17.68 -1.54
CA TYR A 179 -17.24 -18.36 -0.28
C TYR A 179 -18.44 -17.73 0.42
N ASP A 180 -19.31 -18.56 0.99
CA ASP A 180 -20.49 -18.09 1.74
C ASP A 180 -20.12 -17.57 3.14
N ILE A 181 -19.09 -18.16 3.75
CA ILE A 181 -18.57 -17.77 5.06
C ILE A 181 -17.10 -17.37 4.91
N LEU A 182 -16.76 -16.16 5.34
CA LEU A 182 -15.44 -15.59 5.21
C LEU A 182 -14.79 -15.37 6.58
N PHE A 183 -13.60 -15.93 6.79
CA PHE A 183 -12.76 -15.64 7.95
C PHE A 183 -11.57 -14.76 7.51
N LEU A 184 -11.53 -13.53 8.01
CA LEU A 184 -10.49 -12.54 7.71
C LEU A 184 -9.63 -12.34 8.96
N ILE A 185 -8.42 -12.90 8.96
CA ILE A 185 -7.51 -12.86 10.12
C ILE A 185 -6.30 -12.00 9.77
N GLY A 186 -6.26 -10.77 10.30
CA GLY A 186 -5.18 -9.81 10.10
C GLY A 186 -4.27 -9.69 11.31
N LEU A 187 -2.95 -9.64 11.09
CA LEU A 187 -1.95 -9.37 12.13
C LEU A 187 -1.24 -8.04 11.85
N GLY A 188 -1.34 -7.07 12.77
CA GLY A 188 -0.74 -5.74 12.61
C GLY A 188 -1.13 -5.06 11.30
N ILE A 189 -0.15 -4.57 10.52
CA ILE A 189 -0.38 -3.95 9.21
C ILE A 189 -0.87 -4.96 8.15
N GLY A 190 -0.71 -6.26 8.40
CA GLY A 190 -1.22 -7.33 7.53
C GLY A 190 -2.73 -7.42 7.45
N ALA A 191 -3.47 -6.62 8.24
CA ALA A 191 -4.91 -6.47 8.10
C ALA A 191 -5.32 -5.62 6.88
N THR A 192 -4.43 -4.81 6.33
CA THR A 192 -4.70 -3.87 5.22
C THR A 192 -5.49 -4.42 4.02
N PRO A 193 -5.18 -5.60 3.43
CA PRO A 193 -5.97 -6.10 2.30
C PRO A 193 -7.42 -6.43 2.68
N PHE A 194 -7.66 -6.82 3.93
CA PHE A 194 -9.00 -7.16 4.43
C PHE A 194 -9.87 -5.92 4.62
N ILE A 195 -9.27 -4.75 4.82
CA ILE A 195 -9.98 -3.47 4.92
C ILE A 195 -10.67 -3.13 3.61
N SER A 196 -9.95 -3.29 2.50
CA SER A 196 -10.51 -3.09 1.16
C SER A 196 -11.62 -4.10 0.86
N ILE A 197 -11.49 -5.34 1.35
CA ILE A 197 -12.54 -6.36 1.21
C ILE A 197 -13.76 -5.97 2.04
N LEU A 198 -13.57 -5.56 3.29
CA LEU A 198 -14.65 -5.22 4.20
C LEU A 198 -15.43 -3.99 3.71
N LYS A 199 -14.74 -2.95 3.24
CA LYS A 199 -15.38 -1.80 2.59
C LYS A 199 -16.17 -2.19 1.34
N ASP A 200 -15.63 -3.07 0.50
CA ASP A 200 -16.36 -3.53 -0.70
C ASP A 200 -17.60 -4.35 -0.32
N LEU A 201 -17.54 -5.17 0.72
CA LEU A 201 -18.72 -5.86 1.26
C LEU A 201 -19.77 -4.85 1.73
N LEU A 202 -19.37 -3.83 2.49
CA LEU A 202 -20.29 -2.78 2.94
C LEU A 202 -20.94 -2.02 1.78
N HIS A 203 -20.17 -1.64 0.77
CA HIS A 203 -20.72 -0.98 -0.42
C HIS A 203 -21.76 -1.85 -1.14
N ASN A 204 -21.49 -3.16 -1.27
CA ASN A 204 -22.44 -4.08 -1.89
C ASN A 204 -23.74 -4.21 -1.05
N ILE A 205 -23.62 -4.28 0.29
CA ILE A 205 -24.78 -4.35 1.19
C ILE A 205 -25.64 -3.09 1.09
N LYS A 206 -25.01 -1.90 1.18
CA LYS A 206 -25.70 -0.61 1.06
C LYS A 206 -26.45 -0.49 -0.28
N SER A 207 -25.78 -0.84 -1.38
CA SER A 207 -26.40 -0.79 -2.71
C SER A 207 -27.61 -1.72 -2.88
N ASN A 208 -27.61 -2.89 -2.24
CA ASN A 208 -28.74 -3.82 -2.28
C ASN A 208 -29.93 -3.31 -1.46
N ASN A 209 -29.68 -2.72 -0.30
CA ASN A 209 -30.73 -2.15 0.56
C ASN A 209 -31.43 -0.96 -0.13
N GLU A 210 -30.65 -0.09 -0.77
CA GLU A 210 -31.19 1.03 -1.56
C GLU A 210 -32.07 0.56 -2.74
N GLN A 211 -31.67 -0.51 -3.44
CA GLN A 211 -32.45 -1.06 -4.55
C GLN A 211 -33.73 -1.78 -4.11
N GLN A 212 -33.74 -2.41 -2.93
CA GLN A 212 -34.96 -3.02 -2.38
C GLN A 212 -36.02 -1.98 -2.01
N SER A 213 -35.62 -0.84 -1.43
CA SER A 213 -36.56 0.24 -1.08
C SER A 213 -37.24 0.94 -2.27
N MET A 214 -36.82 0.67 -3.52
CA MET A 214 -37.45 1.20 -4.74
C MET A 214 -38.29 0.18 -5.53
N ASN A 215 -38.20 -1.12 -5.22
CA ASN A 215 -38.81 -2.21 -6.01
C ASN A 215 -39.86 -3.02 -5.21
N ASP A 216 -40.61 -2.37 -4.32
CA ASP A 216 -41.66 -3.04 -3.51
C ASP A 216 -42.92 -3.44 -4.29
N GLU A 217 -42.97 -3.26 -5.61
CA GLU A 217 -44.03 -3.82 -6.45
C GLU A 217 -43.44 -4.64 -7.61
N GLU A 218 -43.71 -5.95 -7.57
CA GLU A 218 -43.51 -6.98 -8.60
C GLU A 218 -42.22 -7.83 -8.58
N ALA A 219 -42.45 -9.09 -8.18
CA ALA A 219 -41.76 -10.31 -8.60
C ALA A 219 -40.32 -10.60 -8.11
N GLY A 220 -40.23 -11.24 -6.94
CA GLY A 220 -39.90 -12.68 -6.86
C GLY A 220 -38.58 -13.21 -7.44
N SER A 221 -37.59 -12.39 -7.81
CA SER A 221 -36.25 -12.89 -8.12
C SER A 221 -35.37 -12.82 -6.88
N SER A 222 -35.02 -13.98 -6.33
CA SER A 222 -33.98 -14.11 -5.31
C SER A 222 -32.67 -13.54 -5.86
N PHE A 223 -32.39 -12.27 -5.57
CA PHE A 223 -31.11 -11.63 -5.84
C PHE A 223 -30.09 -12.32 -4.95
N LYS A 224 -29.42 -13.34 -5.50
CA LYS A 224 -28.28 -13.98 -4.85
C LYS A 224 -27.22 -12.90 -4.70
N SER A 225 -27.01 -12.41 -3.48
CA SER A 225 -25.94 -11.46 -3.20
C SER A 225 -24.63 -12.12 -3.65
N ASN A 226 -23.90 -11.43 -4.54
CA ASN A 226 -22.68 -11.97 -5.12
C ASN A 226 -21.54 -11.76 -4.11
N GLY A 227 -21.53 -12.55 -3.04
CA GLY A 227 -20.59 -12.41 -1.93
C GLY A 227 -20.92 -13.28 -0.72
N PRO A 228 -20.06 -13.27 0.31
CA PRO A 228 -20.28 -14.03 1.54
C PRO A 228 -21.53 -13.57 2.28
N SER A 229 -22.32 -14.53 2.79
CA SER A 229 -23.45 -14.28 3.69
C SER A 229 -22.99 -13.87 5.09
N ARG A 230 -21.81 -14.35 5.53
CA ARG A 230 -21.24 -14.03 6.84
C ARG A 230 -19.74 -13.77 6.72
N ALA A 231 -19.26 -12.72 7.37
CA ALA A 231 -17.84 -12.38 7.43
C ALA A 231 -17.40 -12.16 8.88
N TYR A 232 -16.40 -12.93 9.33
CA TYR A 232 -15.77 -12.78 10.63
C TYR A 232 -14.41 -12.13 10.45
N PHE A 233 -14.21 -10.96 11.04
CA PHE A 233 -12.97 -10.22 10.97
C PHE A 233 -12.25 -10.22 12.32
N TYR A 234 -11.08 -10.84 12.36
CA TYR A 234 -10.21 -10.89 13.53
C TYR A 234 -8.94 -10.08 13.25
N TRP A 235 -8.75 -9.01 14.02
CA TRP A 235 -7.52 -8.20 13.94
C TRP A 235 -6.76 -8.25 15.25
N VAL A 236 -5.50 -8.69 15.16
CA VAL A 236 -4.60 -8.76 16.30
C VAL A 236 -3.42 -7.84 16.05
N THR A 237 -3.21 -6.86 16.91
CA THR A 237 -2.06 -5.96 16.85
C THR A 237 -1.46 -5.77 18.24
N ARG A 238 -0.14 -5.54 18.29
CA ARG A 238 0.60 -5.25 19.53
C ARG A 238 0.56 -3.76 19.89
N GLU A 239 0.25 -2.89 18.93
CA GLU A 239 0.34 -1.44 19.08
C GLU A 239 -1.05 -0.81 19.14
N GLN A 240 -1.35 -0.13 20.24
CA GLN A 240 -2.65 0.52 20.45
C GLN A 240 -2.91 1.66 19.43
N GLY A 241 -1.87 2.38 19.01
CA GLY A 241 -1.99 3.44 18.00
C GLY A 241 -2.44 2.94 16.63
N SER A 242 -2.14 1.68 16.29
CA SER A 242 -2.59 1.07 15.03
C SER A 242 -4.11 1.03 14.92
N PHE A 243 -4.88 1.07 16.01
CA PHE A 243 -6.35 1.00 15.89
C PHE A 243 -6.96 2.27 15.28
N GLU A 244 -6.34 3.44 15.41
CA GLU A 244 -6.96 4.71 15.03
C GLU A 244 -7.25 4.83 13.53
N TRP A 245 -6.31 4.39 12.69
CA TRP A 245 -6.45 4.52 11.24
C TRP A 245 -7.53 3.61 10.65
N PHE A 246 -7.85 2.50 11.33
CA PHE A 246 -8.88 1.56 10.87
C PHE A 246 -10.20 1.68 11.64
N LYS A 247 -10.22 2.41 12.75
CA LYS A 247 -11.40 2.60 13.60
C LYS A 247 -12.63 3.10 12.83
N GLY A 248 -12.45 4.03 11.91
CA GLY A 248 -13.56 4.57 11.11
C GLY A 248 -14.28 3.49 10.31
N VAL A 249 -13.52 2.59 9.68
CA VAL A 249 -14.11 1.47 8.91
C VAL A 249 -14.76 0.47 9.85
N MET A 250 -14.14 0.14 10.99
CA MET A 250 -14.72 -0.78 11.96
C MET A 250 -16.03 -0.27 12.54
N ASN A 251 -16.13 1.03 12.80
CA ASN A 251 -17.37 1.64 13.27
C ASN A 251 -18.47 1.57 12.21
N GLU A 252 -18.16 1.91 10.95
CA GLU A 252 -19.12 1.82 9.84
C GLU A 252 -19.62 0.38 9.64
N VAL A 253 -18.74 -0.61 9.82
CA VAL A 253 -19.11 -2.02 9.78
C VAL A 253 -20.04 -2.38 10.92
N ALA A 254 -19.72 -1.97 12.15
CA ALA A 254 -20.52 -2.24 13.32
C ALA A 254 -21.92 -1.59 13.25
N GLU A 255 -22.04 -0.42 12.61
CA GLU A 255 -23.33 0.26 12.38
C GLU A 255 -24.19 -0.45 11.33
N CYS A 256 -23.57 -1.05 10.31
CA CYS A 256 -24.28 -1.81 9.28
C CYS A 256 -24.66 -3.23 9.72
N ASP A 257 -24.04 -3.74 10.78
CA ASP A 257 -24.29 -5.07 11.34
C ASP A 257 -25.53 -5.06 12.27
N THR A 258 -26.72 -4.93 11.68
CA THR A 258 -27.99 -4.91 12.42
C THR A 258 -28.49 -6.30 12.82
N ASP A 259 -27.88 -7.36 12.28
CA ASP A 259 -28.28 -8.75 12.49
C ASP A 259 -27.36 -9.43 13.51
N ASN A 260 -27.34 -8.94 14.74
CA ASN A 260 -26.81 -9.70 15.88
C ASN A 260 -27.80 -10.84 16.23
N ALA A 261 -27.83 -11.89 15.41
CA ALA A 261 -28.55 -13.15 15.65
C ALA A 261 -27.75 -14.38 15.18
#